data_AF-A0A1A7Z935-F1
#
_entry.id   AF-A0A1A7Z935-F1
#
_cell.length_a   1.000
_cell.length_b   1.000
_cell.length_c   1.000
_cell.angle_alpha   90.00
_cell.angle_beta   90.00
_cell.angle_gamma   90.00
#
_symmetry.space_group_name_H-M   'P 1'
#
loop_
_entity.id
_entity.type
_entity.pdbx_description
1 polymer ?
#
loop_
_entity_poly.entity_id
_entity_poly.type
_entity_poly.pdbx_seq_one_letter_code
_entity_poly.pdbx_strand_id
1 'polypeptide(L)'
;MTVSLPRTGAPCKIPSRGVSLIRKVKNQPRTTREELVNDLKRAGTTVSKVTVGRTLCRHGFKSHIARKVPLLNSSHVQARLQFAKSGLSKRRHGRKSC
;
A
#
# COMPACT_ATOMS: atom_id res chain seq x y z
N MET A 1 -40.59 -1.78 18.47
CA MET A 1 -39.85 -2.57 17.47
C MET A 1 -38.44 -2.81 17.99
N THR A 2 -38.13 -4.00 18.48
CA THR A 2 -36.79 -4.37 18.97
C THR A 2 -35.92 -4.85 17.81
N VAL A 3 -34.92 -4.06 17.43
CA VAL A 3 -33.98 -4.42 16.37
C VAL A 3 -32.95 -5.41 16.95
N SER A 4 -32.90 -6.64 16.42
CA SER A 4 -31.91 -7.64 16.85
C SER A 4 -30.50 -7.28 16.39
N LEU A 5 -29.53 -7.38 17.29
CA LEU A 5 -28.12 -7.17 16.99
C LEU A 5 -27.53 -8.35 16.17
N PRO A 6 -26.56 -8.09 15.29
CA PRO A 6 -25.84 -9.15 14.59
C PRO A 6 -25.05 -10.03 15.58
N ARG A 7 -24.92 -11.32 15.25
CA ARG A 7 -24.17 -12.29 16.06
C ARG A 7 -22.68 -11.95 16.09
N THR A 8 -22.10 -11.96 17.29
CA THR A 8 -20.65 -11.79 17.49
C THR A 8 -19.91 -13.05 17.05
N GLY A 9 -18.98 -12.91 16.10
CA GLY A 9 -18.12 -14.00 15.65
C GLY A 9 -16.92 -14.27 16.57
N ALA A 10 -16.13 -15.28 16.24
CA ALA A 10 -14.89 -15.60 16.95
C ALA A 10 -13.88 -14.44 16.89
N PRO A 11 -13.08 -14.22 17.96
CA PRO A 11 -12.08 -13.17 17.98
C PRO A 11 -11.01 -13.41 16.91
N CYS A 12 -10.55 -12.32 16.29
CA CYS A 12 -9.49 -12.37 15.28
C CYS A 12 -8.15 -12.73 15.92
N LYS A 13 -7.42 -13.70 15.34
CA LYS A 13 -6.08 -14.10 15.83
C LYS A 13 -5.03 -13.00 15.76
N ILE A 14 -5.18 -12.03 14.86
CA ILE A 14 -4.32 -10.84 14.77
C ILE A 14 -5.14 -9.67 15.32
N PRO A 15 -4.84 -9.18 16.54
CA PRO A 15 -5.59 -8.09 17.16
C PRO A 15 -5.30 -6.74 16.49
N SER A 16 -6.31 -5.87 16.44
CA SER A 16 -6.19 -4.51 15.88
C SER A 16 -5.20 -3.62 16.63
N ARG A 17 -4.96 -3.90 17.92
CA ARG A 17 -4.00 -3.16 18.76
C ARG A 17 -2.52 -3.40 18.41
N GLY A 18 -2.23 -4.15 17.32
CA GLY A 18 -0.88 -4.42 16.80
C GLY A 18 -0.69 -4.01 15.34
N VAL A 19 -0.89 -2.74 15.00
CA VAL A 19 -0.73 -2.16 13.64
C VAL A 19 0.72 -2.22 13.09
N SER A 20 1.62 -2.99 13.70
CA SER A 20 3.00 -3.16 13.23
C SER A 20 3.06 -3.73 11.81
N LEU A 21 2.18 -4.69 11.50
CA LEU A 21 2.11 -5.34 10.19
C LEU A 21 1.78 -4.35 9.07
N ILE A 22 0.70 -3.59 9.25
CA ILE A 22 0.21 -2.59 8.29
C ILE A 22 1.26 -1.51 8.07
N ARG A 23 1.85 -1.01 9.17
CA ARG A 23 2.90 0.01 9.12
C ARG A 23 4.15 -0.51 8.41
N LYS A 24 4.55 -1.76 8.68
CA LYS A 24 5.72 -2.39 8.05
C LYS A 24 5.51 -2.54 6.55
N VAL A 25 4.38 -3.10 6.11
CA VAL A 25 4.07 -3.26 4.68
C VAL A 25 3.94 -1.91 3.97
N LYS A 26 3.40 -0.88 4.64
CA LYS A 26 3.33 0.48 4.09
C LYS A 26 4.71 1.11 3.86
N ASN A 27 5.61 0.96 4.83
CA ASN A 27 6.96 1.54 4.74
C ASN A 27 7.89 0.72 3.83
N GLN A 28 7.69 -0.59 3.77
CA GLN A 28 8.52 -1.54 3.03
C GLN A 28 7.63 -2.46 2.18
N PRO A 29 7.13 -2.00 1.02
CA PRO A 29 6.21 -2.79 0.19
C PRO A 29 6.81 -4.06 -0.42
N ARG A 30 8.14 -4.26 -0.26
CA ARG A 30 8.86 -5.46 -0.70
C ARG A 30 8.85 -6.59 0.32
N THR A 31 8.30 -6.37 1.52
CA THR A 31 8.25 -7.40 2.56
C THR A 31 7.41 -8.58 2.12
N THR A 32 7.93 -9.78 2.30
CA THR A 32 7.25 -11.03 1.92
C THR A 32 6.26 -11.48 3.00
N ARG A 33 5.30 -12.34 2.65
CA ARG A 33 4.35 -12.87 3.64
C ARG A 33 5.06 -13.76 4.66
N GLU A 34 6.13 -14.42 4.24
CA GLU A 34 7.02 -15.26 5.04
C GLU A 34 7.70 -14.47 6.15
N GLU A 35 8.30 -13.33 5.79
CA GLU A 35 8.92 -12.42 6.76
C GLU A 35 7.91 -11.96 7.81
N LEU A 36 6.70 -11.60 7.39
CA LEU A 36 5.65 -11.17 8.30
C LEU A 36 5.20 -12.29 9.24
N VAL A 37 5.13 -13.54 8.76
CA VAL A 37 4.86 -14.70 9.62
C VAL A 37 5.98 -14.89 10.65
N ASN A 38 7.24 -14.73 10.24
CA ASN A 38 8.39 -14.87 11.15
C ASN A 38 8.40 -13.77 12.22
N ASP A 39 8.08 -12.53 11.86
CA ASP A 39 7.94 -11.43 12.81
C ASP A 39 6.84 -11.69 13.84
N LEU A 40 5.69 -12.19 13.38
CA LEU A 40 4.56 -12.50 14.25
C LEU A 40 4.88 -13.66 15.18
N LYS A 41 5.56 -14.70 14.68
CA LYS A 41 6.08 -15.80 15.50
C LYS A 41 7.02 -15.29 16.60
N ARG A 42 7.94 -14.38 16.25
CA ARG A 42 8.86 -13.76 17.22
C ARG A 42 8.12 -12.92 18.26
N ALA A 43 7.00 -12.31 17.89
CA ALA A 43 6.10 -11.61 18.81
C ALA A 43 5.17 -12.54 19.62
N GLY A 44 5.37 -13.87 19.56
CA GLY A 44 4.56 -14.85 20.29
C GLY A 44 3.22 -15.19 19.62
N THR A 45 2.99 -14.73 18.38
CA THR A 45 1.75 -14.95 17.64
C THR A 45 1.98 -15.94 16.49
N THR A 46 1.54 -17.18 16.66
CA THR A 46 1.64 -18.21 15.60
C THR A 46 0.47 -18.09 14.62
N VAL A 47 0.76 -17.68 13.39
CA VAL A 47 -0.22 -17.53 12.30
C VAL A 47 0.23 -18.21 11.01
N SER A 48 -0.73 -18.61 10.18
CA SER A 48 -0.44 -19.14 8.85
C SER A 48 -0.27 -18.00 7.82
N LYS A 49 0.42 -18.29 6.72
CA LYS A 49 0.61 -17.34 5.60
C LYS A 49 -0.73 -16.84 5.03
N VAL A 50 -1.74 -17.72 4.98
CA VAL A 50 -3.09 -17.38 4.48
C VAL A 50 -3.78 -16.39 5.42
N THR A 51 -3.65 -16.56 6.74
CA THR A 51 -4.19 -15.61 7.72
C THR A 51 -3.58 -14.22 7.54
N VAL A 52 -2.25 -14.14 7.36
CA VAL A 52 -1.57 -12.86 7.06
C VAL A 52 -2.11 -12.23 5.78
N GLY A 53 -2.25 -13.02 4.70
CA GLY A 53 -2.82 -12.55 3.43
C GLY A 53 -4.25 -12.00 3.57
N ARG A 54 -5.13 -12.70 4.29
CA ARG A 54 -6.51 -12.25 4.55
C ARG A 54 -6.54 -10.94 5.34
N THR A 55 -5.68 -10.80 6.36
CA THR A 55 -5.55 -9.56 7.12
C THR A 55 -5.10 -8.40 6.25
N LEU A 56 -4.08 -8.60 5.39
CA LEU A 56 -3.63 -7.57 4.46
C LEU A 56 -4.75 -7.13 3.50
N CYS A 57 -5.51 -8.07 2.93
CA CYS A 57 -6.65 -7.74 2.07
C CYS A 57 -7.75 -6.98 2.81
N ARG A 58 -8.07 -7.36 4.06
CA ARG A 58 -9.05 -6.64 4.91
C ARG A 58 -8.65 -5.19 5.15
N HIS A 59 -7.34 -4.90 5.17
CA HIS A 59 -6.80 -3.55 5.31
C HIS A 59 -6.50 -2.86 3.95
N GLY A 60 -6.95 -3.43 2.84
CA GLY A 60 -6.87 -2.81 1.52
C GLY A 60 -5.55 -3.03 0.76
N PHE A 61 -4.63 -3.83 1.30
CA PHE A 61 -3.40 -4.16 0.58
C PHE A 61 -3.66 -5.22 -0.50
N LYS A 62 -3.18 -4.94 -1.71
CA LYS A 62 -3.24 -5.86 -2.85
C LYS A 62 -1.81 -6.22 -3.26
N SER A 63 -1.65 -7.40 -3.85
CA SER A 63 -0.38 -7.75 -4.50
C SER A 63 -0.21 -6.90 -5.77
N HIS A 64 0.97 -6.31 -5.91
CA HIS A 64 1.33 -5.52 -7.09
C HIS A 64 2.63 -6.05 -7.68
N ILE A 65 2.72 -6.01 -9.01
CA ILE A 65 3.97 -6.28 -9.74
C ILE A 65 4.69 -4.95 -9.90
N ALA A 66 6.00 -4.93 -9.65
CA ALA A 66 6.82 -3.73 -9.86
C ALA A 66 6.78 -3.32 -11.34
N ARG A 67 6.52 -2.04 -11.63
CA ARG A 67 6.55 -1.52 -12.99
C ARG A 67 7.98 -1.46 -13.51
N LYS A 68 8.19 -1.87 -14.77
CA LYS A 68 9.46 -1.69 -15.47
C LYS A 68 9.59 -0.22 -15.89
N VAL A 69 10.28 0.58 -15.10
CA VAL A 69 10.53 2.00 -15.37
C VAL A 69 12.02 2.24 -15.59
N PRO A 70 12.40 3.16 -16.50
CA PRO A 70 13.81 3.50 -16.68
C PRO A 70 14.37 4.09 -15.39
N LEU A 71 15.58 3.69 -15.02
CA LEU A 71 16.30 4.29 -13.90
C LEU A 71 16.81 5.66 -14.36
N LEU A 72 16.28 6.73 -13.78
CA LEU A 72 16.63 8.09 -14.16
C LEU A 72 17.66 8.67 -13.21
N ASN A 73 18.70 9.27 -13.79
CA ASN A 73 19.63 10.12 -13.06
C ASN A 73 18.94 11.43 -12.65
N SER A 74 19.48 12.09 -11.61
CA SER A 74 18.95 13.36 -11.08
C SER A 74 18.83 14.46 -12.13
N SER A 75 19.81 14.58 -13.03
CA SER A 75 19.80 15.54 -14.16
C SER A 75 18.60 15.32 -15.09
N HIS A 76 18.32 14.06 -15.45
CA HIS A 76 17.17 13.70 -16.28
C HIS A 76 15.84 14.01 -15.59
N VAL A 77 15.74 13.80 -14.28
CA VAL A 77 14.54 14.16 -13.50
C VAL A 77 14.29 15.66 -13.53
N GLN A 78 15.34 16.47 -13.32
CA GLN A 78 15.24 17.94 -13.37
C GLN A 78 14.83 18.45 -14.76
N ALA A 79 15.47 17.94 -15.82
CA ALA A 79 15.13 18.31 -17.20
C ALA A 79 13.67 17.98 -17.55
N ARG A 80 13.21 16.77 -17.20
CA ARG A 80 11.81 16.35 -17.40
C ARG A 80 10.83 17.22 -16.63
N LEU A 81 11.17 17.62 -15.41
CA LEU A 81 10.34 18.51 -14.59
C LEU A 81 10.23 19.91 -15.21
N GLN A 82 11.34 20.49 -15.67
CA GLN A 82 11.34 21.81 -16.33
C GLN A 82 10.58 21.78 -17.66
N PHE A 83 10.75 20.71 -18.44
CA PHE A 83 9.96 20.48 -19.65
C PHE A 83 8.46 20.42 -19.36
N ALA A 84 8.05 19.65 -18.34
CA ALA A 84 6.63 19.55 -17.96
C ALA A 84 6.06 20.92 -17.52
N LYS A 85 6.81 21.68 -16.71
CA LYS A 85 6.39 23.03 -16.25
C LYS A 85 6.25 24.02 -17.41
N SER A 86 7.22 24.08 -18.31
CA SER A 86 7.19 24.97 -19.49
C SER A 86 6.12 24.56 -20.50
N GLY A 87 5.79 23.27 -20.62
CA GLY A 87 4.68 22.80 -21.45
C GLY A 87 3.31 23.24 -20.92
N LEU A 88 3.11 23.26 -19.59
CA LEU A 88 1.89 23.74 -18.95
C LEU A 88 1.67 25.25 -19.13
N SER A 89 2.74 26.06 -19.10
CA SER A 89 2.64 27.51 -19.39
C SER A 89 2.32 27.78 -20.86
N LYS A 90 2.98 27.08 -21.78
CA LYS A 90 2.72 27.19 -23.23
C LYS A 90 1.29 26.77 -23.62
N ARG A 91 0.71 25.74 -22.97
CA ARG A 91 -0.69 25.32 -23.19
C ARG A 91 -1.72 26.38 -22.76
N ARG A 92 -1.40 27.24 -21.79
CA ARG A 92 -2.31 28.32 -21.33
C ARG A 92 -2.37 29.50 -22.31
N HIS A 93 -1.33 29.73 -23.10
CA HIS A 93 -1.28 30.83 -24.08
C HIS A 93 -1.66 30.41 -25.52
N GLY A 94 -1.87 29.11 -25.76
CA GLY A 94 -2.12 28.54 -27.09
C GLY A 94 -3.57 28.14 -27.40
N ARG A 95 -4.52 28.27 -26.47
CA ARG A 95 -5.96 28.17 -26.79
C ARG A 95 -6.46 29.56 -27.21
N LYS A 96 -6.16 29.99 -28.43
CA LYS A 96 -7.06 30.93 -29.10
C LYS A 96 -8.32 30.12 -29.40
N SER A 97 -9.45 30.53 -28.84
CA SER A 97 -10.76 29.98 -29.22
C SER A 97 -10.91 30.15 -30.72
N CYS A 98 -11.12 29.05 -31.44
CA CYS A 98 -11.84 29.12 -32.71
C CYS A 98 -13.30 29.45 -32.41
#